data_AF-Q1CVL2-F1
#
_entry.id   AF-Q1CVL2-F1
#
_cell.length_a   1.000
_cell.length_b   1.000
_cell.length_c   1.000
_cell.angle_alpha   90.00
_cell.angle_beta   90.00
_cell.angle_gamma   90.00
#
_symmetry.space_group_name_H-M   'P 1'
#
loop_
_entity.id
_entity.type
_entity.pdbx_description
1 polymer ?
#
loop_
_entity_poly.entity_id
_entity_poly.type
_entity_poly.pdbx_seq_one_letter_code
_entity_poly.pdbx_strand_id
1 'polypeptide(L)'
;MRFAALLLALLPVAAGAASPQAATPPPRTASFALIIGVNRSHEPDQPALRFADDDAARYLDLFRMLGARTYLLARMDDNTRRLHPQAAAEALDPKHPELASSVKKLGEDIALARSRGVETVAYVVYAGHGNVRNGEGYVSLEDGPLTGQTLSSDVVGKLGADRVHLIVDACYSYFLAYSRGPGGQRRPLPAGFTRAVGLALADNVGLLLSTSSARESHEWEAFEAGVFNHEVRSGLFGAADADGDGQVSYREIAAFVERANAAIPNERFRPQLHARPPKGSELLVDLRPGMERRLEVDGAQGAHYLLEDANGVRLAEFHNAQGQSLRLLRPPPRGPVFLRRMGDEAQEYALPTAQDVVRLESLSAEAPRVASRGAAHAAFQHIFTLPFGSDTVTDFAFREPPPLTLTKVSDSGSLRRQLGWGALALGVASAGAGMWATLEARDIRSSVSPELPQQEAAAHNRRIRTYNTASGVLYGVGGAAVLSGALLFLWPDSDTVPLATLSSDGAALGLTGAF
;
A
#
# COMPACT_ATOMS: atom_id res chain seq x y z
N MET A 1 -42.99 -76.03 56.34
CA MET A 1 -41.65 -75.65 55.82
C MET A 1 -41.86 -75.12 54.40
N ARG A 2 -42.26 -73.85 54.27
CA ARG A 2 -41.45 -72.66 53.93
C ARG A 2 -40.90 -72.67 52.49
N PHE A 3 -41.61 -71.87 51.69
CA PHE A 3 -41.41 -71.44 50.30
C PHE A 3 -40.07 -70.75 50.05
N ALA A 4 -39.55 -70.86 48.82
CA ALA A 4 -38.73 -69.83 48.20
C ALA A 4 -38.91 -69.86 46.67
N ALA A 5 -39.79 -69.00 46.16
CA ALA A 5 -39.87 -68.65 44.75
C ALA A 5 -38.98 -67.43 44.51
N LEU A 6 -38.00 -67.55 43.61
CA LEU A 6 -37.07 -66.49 43.26
C LEU A 6 -37.73 -65.57 42.21
N LEU A 7 -38.17 -64.39 42.62
CA LEU A 7 -38.67 -63.33 41.76
C LEU A 7 -37.48 -62.51 41.23
N LEU A 8 -37.19 -62.61 39.93
CA LEU A 8 -36.21 -61.80 39.23
C LEU A 8 -36.84 -60.43 38.93
N ALA A 9 -36.44 -59.39 39.66
CA ALA A 9 -36.88 -58.02 39.40
C ALA A 9 -36.07 -57.42 38.24
N LEU A 10 -36.72 -57.21 37.08
CA LEU A 10 -36.20 -56.35 36.03
C LEU A 10 -36.36 -54.88 36.43
N LEU A 11 -35.24 -54.21 36.71
CA LEU A 11 -35.17 -52.75 36.86
C LEU A 11 -35.13 -52.09 35.47
N PRO A 12 -35.99 -51.12 35.17
CA PRO A 12 -35.88 -50.34 33.95
C PRO A 12 -34.70 -49.36 34.07
N VAL A 13 -33.71 -49.50 33.20
CA VAL A 13 -32.66 -48.50 33.01
C VAL A 13 -33.31 -47.29 32.33
N ALA A 14 -33.60 -46.25 33.10
CA ALA A 14 -34.00 -44.96 32.56
C ALA A 14 -32.80 -44.33 31.84
N ALA A 15 -32.80 -44.37 30.52
CA ALA A 15 -31.88 -43.59 29.70
C ALA A 15 -32.18 -42.10 29.95
N GLY A 16 -31.33 -41.45 30.74
CA GLY A 16 -31.36 -40.00 30.92
C GLY A 16 -31.08 -39.35 29.57
N ALA A 17 -32.12 -38.81 28.93
CA ALA A 17 -31.96 -37.91 27.82
C ALA A 17 -31.20 -36.67 28.33
N ALA A 18 -29.92 -36.59 27.98
CA ALA A 18 -29.13 -35.39 28.18
C ALA A 18 -29.85 -34.25 27.46
N SER A 19 -30.39 -33.30 28.22
CA SER A 19 -30.93 -32.07 27.65
C SER A 19 -29.83 -31.42 26.83
N PRO A 20 -30.09 -31.00 25.57
CA PRO A 20 -29.10 -30.26 24.81
C PRO A 20 -28.73 -29.02 25.61
N GLN A 21 -27.48 -28.96 26.04
CA GLN A 21 -26.92 -27.80 26.71
C GLN A 21 -27.08 -26.64 25.72
N ALA A 22 -27.99 -25.72 26.03
CA ALA A 22 -28.23 -24.56 25.20
C ALA A 22 -26.88 -23.88 24.97
N ALA A 23 -26.40 -23.91 23.73
CA ALA A 23 -25.19 -23.20 23.34
C ALA A 23 -25.35 -21.76 23.80
N THR A 24 -24.40 -21.26 24.60
CA THR A 24 -24.38 -19.86 24.98
C THR A 24 -24.41 -19.06 23.68
N PRO A 25 -25.41 -18.16 23.48
CA PRO A 25 -25.43 -17.35 22.27
C PRO A 25 -24.09 -16.63 22.16
N PRO A 26 -23.48 -16.58 20.96
CA PRO A 26 -22.19 -15.95 20.80
C PRO A 26 -22.24 -14.53 21.39
N PRO A 27 -21.17 -14.07 22.06
CA PRO A 27 -21.15 -12.75 22.66
C PRO A 27 -21.52 -11.73 21.59
N ARG A 28 -22.51 -10.89 21.89
CA ARG A 28 -22.87 -9.78 20.99
C ARG A 28 -21.62 -8.92 20.85
N THR A 29 -21.15 -8.79 19.62
CA THR A 29 -20.00 -7.94 19.28
C THR A 29 -20.53 -6.72 18.54
N ALA A 30 -20.04 -5.53 18.90
CA ALA A 30 -20.27 -4.30 18.15
C ALA A 30 -19.04 -3.99 17.30
N SER A 31 -19.25 -3.97 15.99
CA SER A 31 -18.19 -3.68 15.01
C SER A 31 -18.22 -2.21 14.60
N PHE A 32 -17.05 -1.63 14.46
CA PHE A 32 -16.88 -0.26 13.99
C PHE A 32 -15.77 -0.17 12.95
N ALA A 33 -15.87 0.73 11.98
CA ALA A 33 -14.82 0.92 10.98
C ALA A 33 -14.52 2.41 10.75
N LEU A 34 -13.25 2.77 10.86
CA LEU A 34 -12.68 4.03 10.37
C LEU A 34 -11.96 3.75 9.06
N ILE A 35 -12.45 4.35 7.97
CA ILE A 35 -11.99 4.07 6.62
C ILE A 35 -11.43 5.36 6.02
N ILE A 36 -10.20 5.30 5.52
CA ILE A 36 -9.45 6.46 5.06
C ILE A 36 -8.93 6.16 3.64
N GLY A 37 -9.35 6.93 2.65
CA GLY A 37 -8.87 6.87 1.27
C GLY A 37 -8.24 8.19 0.87
N VAL A 38 -6.97 8.18 0.46
CA VAL A 38 -6.23 9.41 0.17
C VAL A 38 -5.59 9.33 -1.21
N ASN A 39 -6.26 9.94 -2.20
CA ASN A 39 -5.72 10.02 -3.56
C ASN A 39 -4.55 11.00 -3.66
N ARG A 40 -4.65 12.15 -2.99
CA ARG A 40 -3.66 13.23 -3.08
C ARG A 40 -2.77 13.26 -1.86
N SER A 41 -1.46 13.13 -2.07
CA SER A 41 -0.45 13.33 -1.02
C SER A 41 -0.39 14.79 -0.56
N HIS A 42 0.09 15.01 0.66
CA HIS A 42 0.53 16.33 1.12
C HIS A 42 1.83 16.79 0.43
N GLU A 43 2.56 15.86 -0.20
CA GLU A 43 3.77 16.15 -0.97
C GLU A 43 3.40 16.67 -2.37
N PRO A 44 3.77 17.92 -2.75
CA PRO A 44 3.33 18.52 -4.02
C PRO A 44 3.79 17.76 -5.27
N ASP A 45 4.96 17.13 -5.20
CA ASP A 45 5.59 16.46 -6.34
C ASP A 45 5.14 14.99 -6.49
N GLN A 46 4.33 14.48 -5.56
CA GLN A 46 3.82 13.11 -5.63
C GLN A 46 2.53 13.08 -6.48
N PRO A 47 2.51 12.32 -7.61
CA PRO A 47 1.33 12.20 -8.44
C PRO A 47 0.14 11.65 -7.65
N ALA A 48 -1.05 12.19 -7.91
CA ALA A 48 -2.26 11.70 -7.27
C ALA A 48 -2.56 10.26 -7.73
N LEU A 49 -2.89 9.42 -6.75
CA LEU A 49 -3.50 8.11 -6.96
C LEU A 49 -4.91 8.27 -7.54
N ARG A 50 -5.39 7.19 -8.15
CA ARG A 50 -6.69 7.18 -8.83
C ARG A 50 -7.78 6.47 -8.07
N PHE A 51 -7.45 5.52 -7.19
CA PHE A 51 -8.44 4.55 -6.71
C PHE A 51 -8.48 4.36 -5.19
N ALA A 52 -7.73 5.17 -4.41
CA ALA A 52 -7.76 5.04 -2.96
C ALA A 52 -9.10 5.48 -2.36
N ASP A 53 -9.80 6.41 -3.01
CA ASP A 53 -11.17 6.81 -2.69
C ASP A 53 -12.21 5.75 -3.10
N ASP A 54 -12.06 5.11 -4.26
CA ASP A 54 -12.88 3.95 -4.64
C ASP A 54 -12.75 2.80 -3.64
N ASP A 55 -11.52 2.48 -3.20
CA ASP A 55 -11.27 1.46 -2.19
C ASP A 55 -11.95 1.79 -0.87
N ALA A 56 -11.86 3.05 -0.43
CA ALA A 56 -12.54 3.52 0.77
C ALA A 56 -14.07 3.39 0.67
N ALA A 57 -14.65 3.74 -0.48
CA ALA A 57 -16.08 3.59 -0.72
C ALA A 57 -16.53 2.12 -0.73
N ARG A 58 -15.73 1.20 -1.24
CA ARG A 58 -16.05 -0.24 -1.27
C ARG A 58 -15.87 -0.91 0.09
N TYR A 59 -14.90 -0.50 0.89
CA TYR A 59 -14.81 -0.90 2.29
C TYR A 59 -15.99 -0.37 3.12
N LEU A 60 -16.49 0.83 2.83
CA LEU A 60 -17.69 1.37 3.47
C LEU A 60 -18.89 0.44 3.24
N ASP A 61 -19.13 0.05 1.99
CA ASP A 61 -20.21 -0.87 1.65
C ASP A 61 -20.03 -2.23 2.32
N LEU A 62 -18.81 -2.79 2.32
CA LEU A 62 -18.49 -4.07 2.98
C LEU A 62 -18.78 -4.04 4.48
N PHE A 63 -18.22 -3.08 5.22
CA PHE A 63 -18.39 -3.03 6.67
C PHE A 63 -19.84 -2.74 7.07
N ARG A 64 -20.60 -2.02 6.25
CA ARG A 64 -22.05 -1.84 6.46
C ARG A 64 -22.84 -3.13 6.30
N MET A 65 -22.52 -3.95 5.30
CA MET A 65 -23.14 -5.27 5.15
C MET A 65 -22.89 -6.15 6.37
N LEU A 66 -21.74 -5.98 7.03
CA LEU A 66 -21.37 -6.66 8.26
C LEU A 66 -21.98 -6.02 9.53
N GLY A 67 -22.83 -5.00 9.38
CA GLY A 67 -23.49 -4.32 10.49
C GLY A 67 -22.59 -3.39 11.30
N ALA A 68 -21.40 -3.04 10.79
CA ALA A 68 -20.50 -2.14 11.49
C ALA A 68 -20.96 -0.69 11.38
N ARG A 69 -20.71 0.09 12.44
CA ARG A 69 -20.85 1.55 12.38
C ARG A 69 -19.60 2.14 11.72
N THR A 70 -19.79 2.89 10.63
CA THR A 70 -18.70 3.33 9.77
C THR A 70 -18.45 4.84 9.82
N TYR A 71 -17.19 5.21 9.70
CA TYR A 71 -16.68 6.58 9.58
C TYR A 71 -15.77 6.64 8.36
N LEU A 72 -15.99 7.60 7.47
CA LEU A 72 -15.31 7.67 6.17
C LEU A 72 -14.61 9.02 5.97
N LEU A 73 -13.32 8.96 5.65
CA LEU A 73 -12.52 10.10 5.25
C LEU A 73 -11.95 9.83 3.85
N ALA A 74 -12.49 10.49 2.84
CA ALA A 74 -11.99 10.38 1.48
C ALA A 74 -12.52 11.53 0.63
N ARG A 75 -11.64 12.17 -0.14
CA ARG A 75 -12.05 13.15 -1.15
C ARG A 75 -12.39 12.40 -2.43
N MET A 76 -13.67 12.05 -2.58
CA MET A 76 -14.17 11.31 -3.73
C MET A 76 -13.98 12.10 -5.03
N ASP A 77 -13.45 11.45 -6.05
CA ASP A 77 -13.40 11.98 -7.40
C ASP A 77 -14.78 11.95 -8.09
N ASP A 78 -14.87 12.49 -9.31
CA ASP A 78 -16.14 12.53 -10.05
C ASP A 78 -16.72 11.15 -10.36
N ASN A 79 -15.87 10.16 -10.59
CA ASN A 79 -16.30 8.81 -10.91
C ASN A 79 -16.80 8.09 -9.67
N THR A 80 -16.02 8.10 -8.59
CA THR A 80 -16.37 7.51 -7.29
C THR A 80 -17.65 8.14 -6.75
N ARG A 81 -17.86 9.46 -6.93
CA ARG A 81 -19.12 10.14 -6.57
C ARG A 81 -20.34 9.58 -7.31
N ARG A 82 -20.20 9.22 -8.59
CA ARG A 82 -21.31 8.66 -9.39
C ARG A 82 -21.60 7.22 -9.01
N LEU A 83 -20.57 6.42 -8.76
CA LEU A 83 -20.70 5.00 -8.41
C LEU A 83 -21.13 4.79 -6.95
N HIS A 84 -20.65 5.63 -6.04
CA HIS A 84 -20.88 5.54 -4.59
C HIS A 84 -21.48 6.84 -4.01
N PRO A 85 -22.69 7.25 -4.43
CA PRO A 85 -23.28 8.53 -4.03
C PRO A 85 -23.50 8.65 -2.52
N GLN A 86 -23.78 7.53 -1.84
CA GLN A 86 -23.90 7.51 -0.39
C GLN A 86 -22.55 7.76 0.30
N ALA A 87 -21.46 7.16 -0.20
CA ALA A 87 -20.12 7.41 0.33
C ALA A 87 -19.73 8.88 0.14
N ALA A 88 -20.03 9.45 -1.04
CA ALA A 88 -19.80 10.86 -1.34
C ALA A 88 -20.58 11.83 -0.43
N ALA A 89 -21.79 11.47 -0.02
CA ALA A 89 -22.61 12.31 0.86
C ALA A 89 -22.13 12.31 2.31
N GLU A 90 -21.41 11.26 2.72
CA GLU A 90 -21.01 11.05 4.12
C GLU A 90 -19.52 11.29 4.39
N ALA A 91 -18.69 11.23 3.34
CA ALA A 91 -17.24 11.35 3.47
C ALA A 91 -16.81 12.73 3.96
N LEU A 92 -15.87 12.74 4.90
CA LEU A 92 -15.13 13.94 5.30
C LEU A 92 -13.81 14.03 4.50
N ASP A 93 -13.23 15.23 4.46
CA ASP A 93 -11.89 15.41 3.90
C ASP A 93 -10.86 14.55 4.67
N PRO A 94 -9.93 13.86 3.99
CA PRO A 94 -8.90 13.07 4.65
C PRO A 94 -7.75 13.95 5.17
N LYS A 95 -8.06 14.72 6.21
CA LYS A 95 -7.17 15.68 6.86
C LYS A 95 -7.13 15.47 8.38
N HIS A 96 -6.13 16.03 9.04
CA HIS A 96 -5.92 15.82 10.48
C HIS A 96 -7.11 16.28 11.36
N PRO A 97 -7.75 17.45 11.14
CA PRO A 97 -8.87 17.88 11.97
C PRO A 97 -10.08 16.93 11.86
N GLU A 98 -10.43 16.51 10.65
CA GLU A 98 -11.51 15.58 10.37
C GLU A 98 -11.21 14.18 10.93
N LEU A 99 -9.95 13.73 10.85
CA LEU A 99 -9.50 12.48 11.44
C LEU A 99 -9.65 12.52 12.97
N ALA A 100 -9.16 13.59 13.61
CA ALA A 100 -9.26 13.74 15.05
C ALA A 100 -10.73 13.79 15.52
N SER A 101 -11.60 14.49 14.79
CA SER A 101 -13.04 14.55 15.05
C SER A 101 -13.70 13.17 14.90
N SER A 102 -13.34 12.42 13.87
CA SER A 102 -13.90 11.08 13.60
C SER A 102 -13.44 10.05 14.62
N VAL A 103 -12.16 10.06 14.99
CA VAL A 103 -11.60 9.22 16.06
C VAL A 103 -12.29 9.50 17.39
N LYS A 104 -12.54 10.77 17.72
CA LYS A 104 -13.26 11.15 18.95
C LYS A 104 -14.67 10.56 18.95
N LYS A 105 -15.46 10.79 17.89
CA LYS A 105 -16.84 10.28 17.78
C LYS A 105 -16.88 8.74 17.83
N LEU A 106 -15.96 8.10 17.12
CA LEU A 106 -15.84 6.65 17.11
C LEU A 106 -15.51 6.11 18.52
N GLY A 107 -14.56 6.72 19.23
CA GLY A 107 -14.22 6.35 20.60
C GLY A 107 -15.40 6.53 21.57
N GLU A 108 -16.22 7.58 21.39
CA GLU A 108 -17.46 7.78 22.16
C GLU A 108 -18.48 6.66 21.91
N ASP A 109 -18.66 6.22 20.66
CA ASP A 109 -19.57 5.11 20.35
C ASP A 109 -19.08 3.76 20.87
N ILE A 110 -17.77 3.52 20.78
CA ILE A 110 -17.15 2.32 21.35
C ILE A 110 -17.35 2.31 22.86
N ALA A 111 -17.08 3.42 23.55
CA ALA A 111 -17.30 3.55 24.99
C ALA A 111 -18.77 3.30 25.36
N LEU A 112 -19.73 3.79 24.57
CA LEU A 112 -21.15 3.52 24.76
C LEU A 112 -21.47 2.03 24.61
N ALA A 113 -20.95 1.34 23.59
CA ALA A 113 -21.15 -0.10 23.42
C ALA A 113 -20.55 -0.91 24.59
N ARG A 114 -19.32 -0.57 25.01
CA ARG A 114 -18.67 -1.20 26.17
C ARG A 114 -19.43 -0.97 27.47
N SER A 115 -20.00 0.21 27.67
CA SER A 115 -20.86 0.51 28.85
C SER A 115 -22.11 -0.38 28.93
N ARG A 116 -22.51 -1.00 27.81
CA ARG A 116 -23.62 -1.95 27.70
C ARG A 116 -23.16 -3.41 27.81
N GLY A 117 -21.90 -3.68 28.11
CA GLY A 117 -21.34 -5.03 28.23
C GLY A 117 -21.19 -5.76 26.89
N VAL A 118 -21.12 -5.03 25.77
CA VAL A 118 -20.93 -5.57 24.42
C VAL A 118 -19.44 -5.53 24.10
N GLU A 119 -18.88 -6.63 23.59
CA GLU A 119 -17.50 -6.66 23.13
C GLU A 119 -17.35 -5.78 21.88
N THR A 120 -16.25 -5.03 21.78
CA THR A 120 -16.06 -4.05 20.70
C THR A 120 -14.86 -4.39 19.82
N VAL A 121 -15.09 -4.39 18.52
CA VAL A 121 -14.05 -4.59 17.49
C VAL A 121 -14.03 -3.37 16.59
N ALA A 122 -12.86 -2.76 16.43
CA ALA A 122 -12.66 -1.61 15.55
C ALA A 122 -11.72 -1.97 14.39
N TYR A 123 -12.08 -1.57 13.18
CA TYR A 123 -11.24 -1.67 11.99
C TYR A 123 -10.74 -0.28 11.63
N VAL A 124 -9.44 -0.14 11.36
CA VAL A 124 -8.84 1.06 10.77
C VAL A 124 -8.29 0.67 9.41
N VAL A 125 -8.95 1.15 8.36
CA VAL A 125 -8.59 0.87 6.98
C VAL A 125 -7.97 2.11 6.37
N TYR A 126 -6.81 1.96 5.74
CA TYR A 126 -6.13 3.02 5.01
C TYR A 126 -5.74 2.56 3.61
N ALA A 127 -6.09 3.36 2.61
CA ALA A 127 -5.59 3.25 1.25
C ALA A 127 -4.98 4.60 0.83
N GLY A 128 -3.75 4.59 0.32
CA GLY A 128 -3.10 5.81 -0.15
C GLY A 128 -1.57 5.72 -0.19
N HIS A 129 -0.93 6.88 -0.24
CA HIS A 129 0.53 6.95 -0.24
C HIS A 129 1.12 6.64 1.14
N GLY A 130 2.21 5.88 1.14
CA GLY A 130 3.06 5.67 2.31
C GLY A 130 4.53 5.82 1.96
N ASN A 131 5.30 6.32 2.91
CA ASN A 131 6.73 6.56 2.74
C ASN A 131 7.47 6.45 4.08
N VAL A 132 8.80 6.51 4.04
CA VAL A 132 9.66 6.41 5.23
C VAL A 132 10.55 7.64 5.31
N ARG A 133 10.51 8.33 6.45
CA ARG A 133 11.40 9.46 6.75
C ARG A 133 12.13 9.20 8.05
N ASN A 134 13.46 9.33 8.04
CA ASN A 134 14.31 9.11 9.22
C ASN A 134 14.14 7.73 9.90
N GLY A 135 13.74 6.70 9.14
CA GLY A 135 13.49 5.35 9.66
C GLY A 135 12.12 5.14 10.28
N GLU A 136 11.25 6.15 10.27
CA GLU A 136 9.84 6.05 10.67
C GLU A 136 8.95 6.04 9.43
N GLY A 137 8.03 5.07 9.35
CA GLY A 137 7.01 5.03 8.31
C GLY A 137 5.88 6.01 8.60
N TYR A 138 5.32 6.60 7.55
CA TYR A 138 4.11 7.38 7.60
C TYR A 138 3.22 7.08 6.40
N VAL A 139 1.94 7.38 6.56
CA VAL A 139 0.99 7.48 5.46
C VAL A 139 0.59 8.93 5.26
N SER A 140 0.17 9.31 4.05
CA SER A 140 -0.22 10.69 3.78
C SER A 140 -1.69 10.94 4.10
N LEU A 141 -1.97 12.03 4.80
CA LEU A 141 -3.24 12.75 4.68
C LEU A 141 -3.04 13.91 3.70
N GLU A 142 -4.10 14.62 3.33
CA GLU A 142 -3.99 15.75 2.38
C GLU A 142 -3.26 16.96 2.96
N ASP A 143 -3.23 17.11 4.28
CA ASP A 143 -2.66 18.26 5.00
C ASP A 143 -1.37 17.92 5.78
N GLY A 144 -0.90 16.67 5.72
CA GLY A 144 0.38 16.27 6.31
C GLY A 144 0.57 14.76 6.45
N PRO A 145 1.72 14.32 7.00
CA PRO A 145 1.99 12.91 7.25
C PRO A 145 1.35 12.43 8.55
N LEU A 146 0.74 11.24 8.53
CA LEU A 146 0.33 10.47 9.69
C LEU A 146 1.36 9.38 9.97
N THR A 147 2.25 9.62 10.93
CA THR A 147 3.33 8.67 11.24
C THR A 147 2.81 7.45 12.00
N GLY A 148 3.59 6.36 12.00
CA GLY A 148 3.28 5.18 12.79
C GLY A 148 3.07 5.49 14.29
N GLN A 149 3.85 6.42 14.85
CA GLN A 149 3.70 6.85 16.23
C GLN A 149 2.37 7.58 16.46
N THR A 150 2.02 8.55 15.62
CA THR A 150 0.74 9.29 15.70
C THR A 150 -0.45 8.38 15.44
N LEU A 151 -0.37 7.47 14.48
CA LEU A 151 -1.39 6.43 14.25
C LEU A 151 -1.58 5.56 15.50
N SER A 152 -0.49 5.18 16.16
CA SER A 152 -0.54 4.42 17.41
C SER A 152 -1.20 5.18 18.56
N SER A 153 -0.79 6.42 18.81
CA SER A 153 -1.21 7.18 19.99
C SER A 153 -2.53 7.92 19.80
N ASP A 154 -2.71 8.57 18.64
CA ASP A 154 -3.79 9.50 18.40
C ASP A 154 -4.97 8.90 17.65
N VAL A 155 -4.79 7.76 17.00
CA VAL A 155 -5.89 6.99 16.38
C VAL A 155 -6.17 5.77 17.25
N VAL A 156 -5.33 4.74 17.17
CA VAL A 156 -5.60 3.42 17.79
C VAL A 156 -5.71 3.51 19.31
N GLY A 157 -4.78 4.22 19.96
CA GLY A 157 -4.77 4.40 21.41
C GLY A 157 -6.00 5.14 21.97
N LYS A 158 -6.68 5.96 21.14
CA LYS A 158 -7.87 6.72 21.55
C LYS A 158 -9.20 5.99 21.29
N LEU A 159 -9.22 4.93 20.49
CA LEU A 159 -10.46 4.19 20.20
C LEU A 159 -11.00 3.45 21.42
N GLY A 160 -10.12 2.89 22.24
CA GLY A 160 -10.51 2.14 23.44
C GLY A 160 -11.34 0.87 23.16
N ALA A 161 -11.23 0.29 21.96
CA ALA A 161 -11.89 -0.97 21.61
C ALA A 161 -11.20 -2.18 22.26
N ASP A 162 -11.95 -3.26 22.48
CA ASP A 162 -11.40 -4.51 23.01
C ASP A 162 -10.45 -5.17 22.01
N ARG A 163 -10.71 -5.02 20.70
CA ARG A 163 -9.81 -5.40 19.60
C ARG A 163 -9.75 -4.32 18.51
N VAL A 164 -8.57 -4.12 17.94
CA VAL A 164 -8.38 -3.20 16.80
C VAL A 164 -7.63 -3.90 15.67
N HIS A 165 -8.19 -3.90 14.46
CA HIS A 165 -7.56 -4.44 13.26
C HIS A 165 -7.14 -3.30 12.33
N LEU A 166 -5.85 -3.22 11.99
CA LEU A 166 -5.34 -2.27 11.01
C LEU A 166 -5.19 -2.98 9.66
N ILE A 167 -5.83 -2.45 8.62
CA ILE A 167 -5.71 -2.90 7.24
C ILE A 167 -5.14 -1.73 6.43
N VAL A 168 -3.90 -1.86 5.94
CA VAL A 168 -3.20 -0.73 5.31
C VAL A 168 -2.65 -1.13 3.95
N ASP A 169 -3.17 -0.49 2.92
CA ASP A 169 -2.63 -0.52 1.56
C ASP A 169 -1.86 0.77 1.28
N ALA A 170 -0.57 0.73 1.57
CA ALA A 170 0.35 1.82 1.30
C ALA A 170 1.77 1.30 1.14
N CYS A 171 2.57 1.95 0.30
CA CYS A 171 3.99 1.65 0.21
C CYS A 171 4.66 1.81 1.57
N TYR A 172 5.58 0.90 1.91
CA TYR A 172 6.28 0.90 3.19
C TYR A 172 5.38 0.83 4.44
N SER A 173 4.12 0.37 4.34
CA SER A 173 3.19 0.33 5.48
C SER A 173 3.71 -0.51 6.66
N TYR A 174 4.60 -1.49 6.41
CA TYR A 174 5.33 -2.22 7.45
C TYR A 174 6.00 -1.28 8.47
N PHE A 175 6.55 -0.16 8.01
CA PHE A 175 7.28 0.80 8.86
C PHE A 175 6.36 1.65 9.75
N LEU A 176 5.04 1.57 9.59
CA LEU A 176 4.08 2.16 10.53
C LEU A 176 4.10 1.42 11.87
N ALA A 177 4.25 0.08 11.83
CA ALA A 177 4.22 -0.76 13.01
C ALA A 177 5.62 -1.10 13.54
N TYR A 178 6.65 -1.05 12.69
CA TYR A 178 8.02 -1.44 13.03
C TYR A 178 9.01 -0.32 12.67
N SER A 179 9.79 0.16 13.62
CA SER A 179 10.74 1.27 13.38
C SER A 179 11.94 0.88 12.50
N ARG A 180 12.01 -0.36 12.01
CA ARG A 180 13.02 -0.87 11.07
C ARG A 180 12.40 -1.98 10.22
N GLY A 181 12.72 -1.95 8.92
CA GLY A 181 12.42 -3.03 8.00
C GLY A 181 13.24 -4.26 8.36
N PRO A 182 12.84 -5.46 7.92
CA PRO A 182 13.65 -6.63 8.18
C PRO A 182 15.04 -6.45 7.51
N GLY A 183 16.11 -6.94 8.15
CA GLY A 183 17.43 -7.15 7.53
C GLY A 183 18.29 -5.97 7.01
N GLY A 184 18.29 -4.79 7.64
CA GLY A 184 19.44 -3.87 7.52
C GLY A 184 20.74 -4.48 8.12
N GLN A 185 21.93 -4.16 7.59
CA GLN A 185 23.21 -4.67 8.14
C GLN A 185 23.28 -4.41 9.66
N ARG A 186 23.36 -5.51 10.40
CA ARG A 186 23.32 -5.54 11.85
C ARG A 186 24.66 -5.02 12.40
N ARG A 187 24.71 -3.76 12.85
CA ARG A 187 25.69 -3.41 13.89
C ARG A 187 25.24 -4.11 15.18
N PRO A 188 26.09 -4.91 15.83
CA PRO A 188 25.71 -5.56 17.09
C PRO A 188 25.47 -4.47 18.14
N LEU A 189 24.19 -4.22 18.43
CA LEU A 189 23.76 -3.55 19.63
C LEU A 189 23.28 -4.64 20.60
N PRO A 190 23.43 -4.45 21.93
CA PRO A 190 22.99 -5.42 22.94
C PRO A 190 21.54 -5.87 22.69
N ALA A 191 21.28 -7.17 22.90
CA ALA A 191 19.99 -7.81 22.64
C ALA A 191 18.83 -7.02 23.27
N GLY A 192 17.82 -6.66 22.45
CA GLY A 192 16.62 -5.93 22.89
C GLY A 192 16.18 -4.73 22.04
N PHE A 193 16.90 -4.37 20.96
CA PHE A 193 16.66 -3.14 20.19
C PHE A 193 16.06 -3.35 18.78
N THR A 194 14.98 -4.12 18.67
CA THR A 194 13.96 -3.85 17.63
C THR A 194 12.92 -2.98 18.29
N ARG A 195 12.95 -1.65 18.10
CA ARG A 195 11.82 -0.81 18.54
C ARG A 195 10.66 -1.11 17.61
N ALA A 196 9.78 -2.00 18.04
CA ALA A 196 8.41 -2.01 17.55
C ALA A 196 7.76 -0.68 17.97
N VAL A 197 7.01 -0.05 17.06
CA VAL A 197 6.14 1.08 17.40
C VAL A 197 4.96 0.53 18.22
N GLY A 198 4.27 1.37 19.00
CA GLY A 198 3.19 0.94 19.91
C GLY A 198 2.17 -0.03 19.27
N LEU A 199 1.89 0.10 17.97
CA LEU A 199 1.01 -0.79 17.19
C LEU A 199 1.44 -2.27 17.17
N ALA A 200 2.74 -2.55 17.04
CA ALA A 200 3.24 -3.92 17.02
C ALA A 200 3.42 -4.52 18.42
N LEU A 201 3.51 -3.65 19.45
CA LEU A 201 3.59 -4.08 20.85
C LEU A 201 2.22 -4.26 21.52
N ALA A 202 1.17 -3.67 20.96
CA ALA A 202 -0.17 -3.73 21.52
C ALA A 202 -0.80 -5.11 21.34
N ASP A 203 -1.20 -5.71 22.46
CA ASP A 203 -1.76 -7.08 22.53
C ASP A 203 -3.11 -7.18 21.83
N ASN A 204 -3.94 -6.14 21.89
CA ASN A 204 -5.27 -6.11 21.28
C ASN A 204 -5.28 -5.66 19.82
N VAL A 205 -4.11 -5.39 19.23
CA VAL A 205 -4.00 -4.91 17.86
C VAL A 205 -3.62 -6.04 16.92
N GLY A 206 -4.35 -6.20 15.84
CA GLY A 206 -3.99 -7.04 14.69
C GLY A 206 -3.58 -6.18 13.48
N LEU A 207 -2.68 -6.68 12.65
CA LEU A 207 -2.07 -5.96 11.53
C LEU A 207 -2.21 -6.76 10.23
N LEU A 208 -2.73 -6.13 9.19
CA LEU A 208 -2.81 -6.62 7.82
C LEU A 208 -2.22 -5.53 6.91
N LEU A 209 -0.93 -5.63 6.60
CA LEU A 209 -0.15 -4.56 5.99
C LEU A 209 0.40 -4.98 4.62
N SER A 210 0.21 -4.15 3.60
CA SER A 210 0.86 -4.32 2.30
C SER A 210 2.38 -4.08 2.42
N THR A 211 3.20 -5.08 2.09
CA THR A 211 4.67 -5.04 2.24
C THR A 211 5.44 -4.97 0.92
N SER A 212 4.75 -4.78 -0.20
CA SER A 212 5.39 -4.55 -1.49
C SER A 212 6.30 -3.31 -1.43
N SER A 213 7.56 -3.49 -1.81
CA SER A 213 8.55 -2.41 -1.84
C SER A 213 8.15 -1.34 -2.86
N ALA A 214 8.43 -0.06 -2.58
CA ALA A 214 7.98 1.10 -3.36
C ALA A 214 8.62 1.29 -4.74
N ARG A 215 8.83 0.21 -5.50
CA ARG A 215 9.33 0.29 -6.87
C ARG A 215 8.23 0.34 -7.93
N GLU A 216 6.97 0.46 -7.52
CA GLU A 216 5.84 1.08 -8.22
C GLU A 216 4.60 0.77 -7.37
N SER A 217 3.85 1.81 -6.95
CA SER A 217 2.50 1.59 -6.44
C SER A 217 1.69 1.05 -7.61
N HIS A 218 1.44 -0.25 -7.59
CA HIS A 218 0.71 -0.94 -8.65
C HIS A 218 -0.80 -0.66 -8.50
N GLU A 219 -1.22 0.58 -8.70
CA GLU A 219 -2.63 0.86 -9.02
C GLU A 219 -2.88 0.33 -10.43
N TRP A 220 -3.66 -0.75 -10.54
CA TRP A 220 -3.97 -1.34 -11.83
C TRP A 220 -5.32 -0.78 -12.29
N GLU A 221 -5.32 -0.06 -13.42
CA GLU A 221 -6.50 0.62 -13.95
C GLU A 221 -7.74 -0.27 -14.05
N ALA A 222 -7.58 -1.58 -14.24
CA ALA A 222 -8.74 -2.47 -14.40
C ALA A 222 -9.22 -3.20 -13.15
N PHE A 223 -8.62 -2.97 -11.97
CA PHE A 223 -9.32 -3.22 -10.70
C PHE A 223 -10.10 -2.00 -10.22
N GLU A 224 -9.81 -0.82 -10.80
CA GLU A 224 -10.25 0.46 -10.27
C GLU A 224 -10.01 0.55 -8.75
N ALA A 225 -8.94 -0.08 -8.26
CA ALA A 225 -8.58 -0.33 -6.86
C ALA A 225 -7.10 -0.71 -6.75
N GLY A 226 -6.54 -0.62 -5.54
CA GLY A 226 -5.29 -1.32 -5.22
C GLY A 226 -5.49 -2.84 -5.28
N VAL A 227 -4.58 -3.57 -5.93
CA VAL A 227 -4.63 -5.04 -6.06
C VAL A 227 -4.80 -5.72 -4.69
N PHE A 228 -4.03 -5.24 -3.70
CA PHE A 228 -4.10 -5.74 -2.33
C PHE A 228 -5.47 -5.53 -1.69
N ASN A 229 -6.05 -4.31 -1.81
CA ASN A 229 -7.39 -4.05 -1.28
C ASN A 229 -8.47 -4.89 -1.95
N HIS A 230 -8.37 -5.14 -3.26
CA HIS A 230 -9.29 -6.02 -3.96
C HIS A 230 -9.20 -7.46 -3.46
N GLU A 231 -7.99 -7.99 -3.26
CA GLU A 231 -7.76 -9.33 -2.73
C GLU A 231 -8.27 -9.47 -1.29
N VAL A 232 -7.90 -8.53 -0.41
CA VAL A 232 -8.35 -8.54 0.97
C VAL A 232 -9.87 -8.46 1.02
N ARG A 233 -10.50 -7.52 0.31
CA ARG A 233 -11.96 -7.44 0.24
C ARG A 233 -12.58 -8.74 -0.27
N SER A 234 -12.04 -9.34 -1.33
CA SER A 234 -12.57 -10.62 -1.85
C SER A 234 -12.57 -11.70 -0.77
N GLY A 235 -11.49 -11.78 0.02
CA GLY A 235 -11.41 -12.65 1.19
C GLY A 235 -12.47 -12.32 2.25
N LEU A 236 -12.63 -11.03 2.58
CA LEU A 236 -13.63 -10.53 3.55
C LEU A 236 -15.09 -10.59 3.05
N PHE A 237 -15.32 -10.79 1.75
CA PHE A 237 -16.63 -11.16 1.22
C PHE A 237 -16.97 -12.63 1.53
N GLY A 238 -16.01 -13.43 1.98
CA GLY A 238 -16.17 -14.85 2.30
C GLY A 238 -15.26 -15.77 1.49
N ALA A 239 -14.54 -15.27 0.48
CA ALA A 239 -13.68 -16.12 -0.35
C ALA A 239 -12.52 -16.77 0.42
N ALA A 240 -12.15 -16.19 1.58
CA ALA A 240 -11.12 -16.71 2.46
C ALA A 240 -11.65 -17.67 3.54
N ASP A 241 -12.98 -17.75 3.79
CA ASP A 241 -13.60 -18.68 4.77
C ASP A 241 -13.43 -20.12 4.28
N ALA A 242 -12.30 -20.73 4.64
CA ALA A 242 -11.85 -21.98 4.06
C ALA A 242 -12.45 -23.19 4.79
N ASP A 243 -12.77 -23.04 6.07
CA ASP A 243 -13.42 -24.09 6.86
C ASP A 243 -14.96 -23.98 6.89
N GLY A 244 -15.52 -22.88 6.40
CA GLY A 244 -16.96 -22.68 6.29
C GLY A 244 -17.62 -22.40 7.63
N ASP A 245 -16.92 -21.81 8.60
CA ASP A 245 -17.50 -21.43 9.89
C ASP A 245 -18.19 -20.04 9.87
N GLY A 246 -18.06 -19.31 8.76
CA GLY A 246 -18.65 -17.98 8.57
C GLY A 246 -17.82 -16.86 9.21
N GLN A 247 -16.57 -17.16 9.55
CA GLN A 247 -15.58 -16.24 10.05
C GLN A 247 -14.37 -16.28 9.09
N VAL A 248 -13.52 -15.25 9.16
CA VAL A 248 -12.24 -15.27 8.46
C VAL A 248 -11.15 -14.95 9.47
N SER A 249 -10.19 -15.85 9.57
CA SER A 249 -9.02 -15.71 10.42
C SER A 249 -7.87 -14.98 9.71
N TYR A 250 -6.91 -14.50 10.49
CA TYR A 250 -5.64 -13.97 9.99
C TYR A 250 -4.86 -15.00 9.17
N ARG A 251 -4.99 -16.28 9.50
CA ARG A 251 -4.32 -17.36 8.78
C ARG A 251 -4.96 -17.56 7.40
N GLU A 252 -6.29 -17.62 7.36
CA GLU A 252 -7.06 -17.76 6.12
C GLU A 252 -6.84 -16.61 5.16
N ILE A 253 -6.99 -15.36 5.63
CA ILE A 253 -6.80 -14.20 4.75
C ILE A 253 -5.37 -14.11 4.21
N ALA A 254 -4.37 -14.49 5.03
CA ALA A 254 -2.98 -14.46 4.59
C ALA A 254 -2.68 -15.56 3.57
N ALA A 255 -3.18 -16.78 3.82
CA ALA A 255 -3.11 -17.88 2.88
C ALA A 255 -3.84 -17.57 1.56
N PHE A 256 -5.00 -16.92 1.63
CA PHE A 256 -5.81 -16.51 0.49
C PHE A 256 -5.08 -15.52 -0.40
N VAL A 257 -4.55 -14.44 0.18
CA VAL A 257 -3.78 -13.41 -0.55
C VAL A 257 -2.48 -13.97 -1.12
N GLU A 258 -1.75 -14.80 -0.37
CA GLU A 258 -0.53 -15.46 -0.89
C GLU A 258 -0.86 -16.37 -2.08
N ARG A 259 -1.96 -17.14 -1.98
CA ARG A 259 -2.40 -18.06 -3.03
C ARG A 259 -2.89 -17.33 -4.27
N ALA A 260 -3.65 -16.26 -4.11
CA ALA A 260 -4.13 -15.41 -5.20
C ALA A 260 -2.97 -14.94 -6.08
N ASN A 261 -1.81 -14.68 -5.48
CA ASN A 261 -0.63 -14.14 -6.15
C ASN A 261 0.42 -15.17 -6.55
N ALA A 262 0.25 -16.44 -6.16
CA ALA A 262 1.30 -17.46 -6.29
C ALA A 262 1.69 -17.78 -7.75
N ALA A 263 0.79 -17.58 -8.71
CA ALA A 263 1.08 -17.82 -10.12
C ALA A 263 1.85 -16.68 -10.81
N ILE A 264 2.03 -15.53 -10.16
CA ILE A 264 2.85 -14.43 -10.68
C ILE A 264 4.31 -14.93 -10.71
N PRO A 265 4.95 -15.10 -11.89
CA PRO A 265 6.26 -15.76 -11.97
C PRO A 265 7.39 -14.96 -11.36
N ASN A 266 7.33 -13.62 -11.49
CA ASN A 266 8.35 -12.74 -10.96
C ASN A 266 7.95 -12.26 -9.56
N GLU A 267 8.68 -12.75 -8.55
CA GLU A 267 8.45 -12.42 -7.14
C GLU A 267 8.50 -10.92 -6.82
N ARG A 268 9.22 -10.13 -7.63
CA ARG A 268 9.26 -8.67 -7.48
C ARG A 268 7.90 -8.02 -7.70
N PHE A 269 7.08 -8.59 -8.57
CA PHE A 269 5.74 -8.08 -8.90
C PHE A 269 4.64 -8.79 -8.11
N ARG A 270 5.01 -9.75 -7.25
CA ARG A 270 4.06 -10.47 -6.41
C ARG A 270 3.73 -9.61 -5.19
N PRO A 271 2.47 -9.16 -5.00
CA PRO A 271 2.02 -8.56 -3.75
C PRO A 271 2.43 -9.41 -2.55
N GLN A 272 2.92 -8.75 -1.51
CA GLN A 272 3.30 -9.38 -0.25
C GLN A 272 2.50 -8.76 0.88
N LEU A 273 2.01 -9.59 1.78
CA LEU A 273 1.24 -9.21 2.93
C LEU A 273 1.99 -9.54 4.22
N HIS A 274 2.02 -8.61 5.16
CA HIS A 274 2.36 -8.88 6.55
C HIS A 274 1.09 -9.00 7.37
N ALA A 275 0.81 -10.22 7.84
CA ALA A 275 -0.30 -10.53 8.71
C ALA A 275 0.21 -10.83 10.13
N ARG A 276 -0.34 -10.15 11.13
CA ARG A 276 -0.11 -10.43 12.55
C ARG A 276 -1.44 -10.36 13.30
N PRO A 277 -1.97 -11.48 13.84
CA PRO A 277 -3.15 -11.43 14.67
C PRO A 277 -2.89 -10.67 15.99
N PRO A 278 -3.94 -10.13 16.64
CA PRO A 278 -3.85 -9.72 18.04
C PRO A 278 -3.54 -10.93 18.93
N LYS A 279 -2.96 -10.69 20.10
CA LYS A 279 -2.70 -11.78 21.05
C LYS A 279 -4.02 -12.37 21.54
N GLY A 280 -4.12 -13.69 21.52
CA GLY A 280 -5.27 -14.44 22.03
C GLY A 280 -6.45 -14.57 21.07
N SER A 281 -6.37 -14.07 19.82
CA SER A 281 -7.43 -14.23 18.81
C SER A 281 -6.85 -14.22 17.40
N GLU A 282 -7.09 -15.27 16.61
CA GLU A 282 -6.80 -15.27 15.18
C GLU A 282 -7.96 -14.75 14.32
N LEU A 283 -9.13 -14.49 14.90
CA LEU A 283 -10.28 -13.95 14.19
C LEU A 283 -9.95 -12.54 13.64
N LEU A 284 -10.11 -12.36 12.33
CA LEU A 284 -10.03 -11.05 11.66
C LEU A 284 -11.43 -10.45 11.49
N VAL A 285 -12.38 -11.20 10.92
CA VAL A 285 -13.75 -10.72 10.70
C VAL A 285 -14.78 -11.82 10.92
N ASP A 286 -15.94 -11.46 11.44
CA ASP A 286 -17.11 -12.33 11.53
C ASP A 286 -18.10 -11.94 10.42
N LEU A 287 -18.39 -12.88 9.52
CA LEU A 287 -19.25 -12.65 8.36
C LEU A 287 -20.71 -12.97 8.65
N ARG A 288 -20.99 -13.74 9.71
CA ARG A 288 -22.34 -14.23 10.05
C ARG A 288 -23.40 -13.12 10.10
N PRO A 289 -23.12 -11.89 10.59
CA PRO A 289 -24.10 -10.80 10.56
C PRO A 289 -24.60 -10.43 9.15
N GLY A 290 -23.78 -10.61 8.12
CA GLY A 290 -24.14 -10.31 6.72
C GLY A 290 -24.61 -11.53 5.92
N MET A 291 -24.46 -12.75 6.45
CA MET A 291 -24.70 -13.99 5.71
C MET A 291 -26.18 -14.35 5.49
N GLU A 292 -27.11 -13.54 5.99
CA GLU A 292 -28.54 -13.65 5.63
C GLU A 292 -28.73 -13.54 4.12
N ARG A 293 -27.94 -12.65 3.48
CA ARG A 293 -27.94 -12.43 2.03
C ARG A 293 -26.60 -12.88 1.44
N ARG A 294 -26.61 -14.04 0.77
CA ARG A 294 -25.37 -14.70 0.32
C ARG A 294 -25.51 -15.46 -1.00
N LEU A 295 -24.38 -15.66 -1.66
CA LEU A 295 -24.19 -16.58 -2.78
C LEU A 295 -23.55 -17.85 -2.22
N GLU A 296 -24.12 -19.01 -2.52
CA GLU A 296 -23.56 -20.32 -2.22
C GLU A 296 -23.05 -20.93 -3.53
N VAL A 297 -21.78 -21.33 -3.53
CA VAL A 297 -21.14 -22.09 -4.60
C VAL A 297 -20.84 -23.47 -4.05
N ASP A 298 -21.50 -24.50 -4.59
CA ASP A 298 -21.24 -25.88 -4.21
C ASP A 298 -19.81 -26.30 -4.61
N GLY A 299 -19.20 -27.20 -3.84
CA GLY A 299 -17.85 -27.69 -4.11
C GLY A 299 -17.68 -28.35 -5.48
N ALA A 300 -18.72 -28.95 -6.06
CA ALA A 300 -18.68 -29.49 -7.41
C ALA A 300 -18.53 -28.40 -8.50
N GLN A 301 -18.85 -27.15 -8.16
CA GLN A 301 -18.73 -25.97 -9.03
C GLN A 301 -17.44 -25.18 -8.74
N GLY A 302 -16.43 -25.77 -8.09
CA GLY A 302 -15.17 -25.08 -7.82
C GLY A 302 -14.46 -24.61 -9.10
N ALA A 303 -14.31 -23.29 -9.24
CA ALA A 303 -13.65 -22.66 -10.39
C ALA A 303 -13.23 -21.21 -10.04
N HIS A 304 -12.61 -20.54 -11.00
CA HIS A 304 -12.28 -19.12 -10.91
C HIS A 304 -13.49 -18.28 -11.31
N TYR A 305 -13.93 -17.40 -10.41
CA TYR A 305 -15.07 -16.53 -10.59
C TYR A 305 -14.75 -15.07 -10.24
N LEU A 306 -15.43 -14.17 -10.95
CA LEU A 306 -15.47 -12.74 -10.69
C LEU A 306 -16.92 -12.30 -10.43
N LEU A 307 -17.15 -11.59 -9.34
CA LEU A 307 -18.44 -11.02 -8.96
C LEU A 307 -18.42 -9.51 -9.25
N GLU A 308 -19.28 -9.05 -10.16
CA GLU A 308 -19.37 -7.65 -10.60
C GLU A 308 -20.80 -7.13 -10.47
N ASP A 309 -20.96 -5.83 -10.20
CA ASP A 309 -22.27 -5.18 -10.25
C ASP A 309 -22.66 -4.71 -11.67
N ALA A 310 -23.85 -4.14 -11.81
CA ALA A 310 -24.37 -3.61 -13.06
C ALA A 310 -23.56 -2.46 -13.69
N ASN A 311 -22.75 -1.77 -12.90
CA ASN A 311 -21.91 -0.67 -13.34
C ASN A 311 -20.49 -1.15 -13.66
N GLY A 312 -20.21 -2.45 -13.57
CA GLY A 312 -18.89 -3.03 -13.76
C GLY A 312 -17.98 -2.93 -12.54
N VAL A 313 -18.52 -2.56 -11.37
CA VAL A 313 -17.73 -2.52 -10.13
C VAL A 313 -17.45 -3.94 -9.67
N ARG A 314 -16.17 -4.29 -9.59
CA ARG A 314 -15.69 -5.59 -9.10
C ARG A 314 -15.84 -5.68 -7.59
N LEU A 315 -16.72 -6.57 -7.15
CA LEU A 315 -17.03 -6.77 -5.75
C LEU A 315 -16.04 -7.73 -5.09
N ALA A 316 -15.89 -8.92 -5.68
CA ALA A 316 -15.01 -9.99 -5.21
C ALA A 316 -14.53 -10.88 -6.37
N GLU A 317 -13.32 -11.42 -6.26
CA GLU A 317 -12.75 -12.42 -7.17
C GLU A 317 -12.19 -13.59 -6.36
N PHE A 318 -12.39 -14.81 -6.83
CA PHE A 318 -12.01 -16.00 -6.08
C PHE A 318 -11.85 -17.22 -6.98
N HIS A 319 -11.09 -18.18 -6.50
CA HIS A 319 -10.97 -19.49 -7.13
C HIS A 319 -11.04 -20.55 -6.05
N ASN A 320 -12.24 -21.07 -5.76
CA ASN A 320 -12.40 -22.10 -4.75
C ASN A 320 -12.01 -23.46 -5.32
N ALA A 321 -11.31 -24.26 -4.49
CA ALA A 321 -10.92 -25.61 -4.84
C ALA A 321 -12.13 -26.51 -5.11
N GLN A 322 -11.95 -27.46 -6.03
CA GLN A 322 -12.94 -28.51 -6.29
C GLN A 322 -13.21 -29.32 -5.02
N GLY A 323 -14.48 -29.58 -4.75
CA GLY A 323 -14.94 -30.26 -3.53
C GLY A 323 -15.13 -29.34 -2.31
N GLN A 324 -14.79 -28.04 -2.41
CA GLN A 324 -14.97 -27.08 -1.33
C GLN A 324 -16.10 -26.09 -1.63
N SER A 325 -17.16 -26.17 -0.83
CA SER A 325 -18.26 -25.20 -0.89
C SER A 325 -17.82 -23.84 -0.36
N LEU A 326 -18.37 -22.79 -0.96
CA LEU A 326 -18.06 -21.40 -0.64
C LEU A 326 -19.36 -20.63 -0.38
N ARG A 327 -19.33 -19.70 0.58
CA ARG A 327 -20.40 -18.74 0.83
C ARG A 327 -19.84 -17.33 0.76
N LEU A 328 -20.45 -16.49 -0.08
CA LEU A 328 -20.07 -15.10 -0.25
C LEU A 328 -21.19 -14.18 0.16
N LEU A 329 -20.86 -13.09 0.86
CA LEU A 329 -21.75 -11.97 1.09
C LEU A 329 -22.28 -11.45 -0.25
N ARG A 330 -23.55 -11.07 -0.26
CA ARG A 330 -24.15 -10.41 -1.42
C ARG A 330 -24.60 -9.01 -1.04
N PRO A 331 -24.28 -7.99 -1.85
CA PRO A 331 -24.74 -6.64 -1.59
C PRO A 331 -26.27 -6.56 -1.62
N PRO A 332 -26.84 -5.57 -0.89
CA PRO A 332 -28.25 -5.26 -1.00
C PRO A 332 -28.59 -4.88 -2.45
N PRO A 333 -29.84 -5.11 -2.89
CA PRO A 333 -30.22 -4.98 -4.29
C PRO A 333 -30.29 -3.50 -4.70
N ARG A 334 -29.16 -2.95 -5.16
CA ARG A 334 -29.06 -1.64 -5.84
C ARG A 334 -29.14 -1.78 -7.37
N GLY A 335 -29.01 -3.00 -7.87
CA GLY A 335 -29.02 -3.36 -9.28
C GLY A 335 -28.75 -4.86 -9.45
N PRO A 336 -28.74 -5.39 -10.69
CA PRO A 336 -28.28 -6.75 -10.93
C PRO A 336 -26.81 -6.90 -10.55
N VAL A 337 -26.47 -8.09 -10.05
CA VAL A 337 -25.08 -8.52 -9.80
C VAL A 337 -24.85 -9.72 -10.70
N PHE A 338 -23.65 -9.84 -11.25
CA PHE A 338 -23.27 -10.88 -12.17
C PHE A 338 -22.09 -11.67 -11.59
N LEU A 339 -22.21 -12.99 -11.63
CA LEU A 339 -21.09 -13.89 -11.38
C LEU A 339 -20.57 -14.36 -12.73
N ARG A 340 -19.27 -14.19 -12.99
CA ARG A 340 -18.63 -14.59 -14.24
C ARG A 340 -17.61 -15.66 -13.94
N ARG A 341 -17.76 -16.83 -14.57
CA ARG A 341 -16.74 -17.88 -14.57
C ARG A 341 -15.63 -17.46 -15.53
N MET A 342 -14.41 -17.42 -15.03
CA MET A 342 -13.22 -17.08 -15.78
C MET A 342 -12.64 -18.32 -16.48
N GLY A 343 -11.93 -18.12 -17.60
CA GLY A 343 -11.31 -19.19 -18.40
C GLY A 343 -11.81 -19.26 -19.84
N ASP A 344 -11.43 -20.33 -20.54
CA ASP A 344 -11.69 -20.51 -21.99
C ASP A 344 -13.19 -20.67 -22.31
N GLU A 345 -13.96 -21.28 -21.40
CA GLU A 345 -15.42 -21.41 -21.49
C GLU A 345 -16.09 -20.43 -20.52
N ALA A 346 -15.88 -19.14 -20.75
CA ALA A 346 -16.46 -18.09 -19.91
C ALA A 346 -17.99 -18.19 -19.88
N GLN A 347 -18.55 -18.22 -18.67
CA GLN A 347 -19.99 -18.31 -18.40
C GLN A 347 -20.38 -17.15 -17.49
N GLU A 348 -21.56 -16.58 -17.69
CA GLU A 348 -22.09 -15.50 -16.88
C GLU A 348 -23.42 -15.90 -16.24
N TYR A 349 -23.62 -15.53 -14.98
CA TYR A 349 -24.80 -15.83 -14.20
C TYR A 349 -25.34 -14.53 -13.60
N ALA A 350 -26.55 -14.14 -13.97
CA ALA A 350 -27.24 -13.02 -13.32
C ALA A 350 -27.82 -13.47 -11.97
N LEU A 351 -27.45 -12.81 -10.89
CA LEU A 351 -27.96 -13.11 -9.56
C LEU A 351 -29.34 -12.44 -9.35
N PRO A 352 -30.38 -13.18 -8.95
CA PRO A 352 -31.70 -12.62 -8.71
C PRO A 352 -31.70 -11.68 -7.51
N THR A 353 -32.31 -10.50 -7.66
CA THR A 353 -32.35 -9.46 -6.61
C THR A 353 -33.36 -9.74 -5.50
N ALA A 354 -34.40 -10.54 -5.77
CA ALA A 354 -35.46 -10.82 -4.81
C ALA A 354 -35.11 -11.93 -3.80
N GLN A 355 -34.08 -12.73 -4.07
CA GLN A 355 -33.67 -13.84 -3.20
C GLN A 355 -32.50 -13.41 -2.33
N ASP A 356 -32.57 -13.69 -1.03
CA ASP A 356 -31.46 -13.42 -0.12
C ASP A 356 -30.34 -14.44 -0.28
N VAL A 357 -30.70 -15.73 -0.29
CA VAL A 357 -29.78 -16.84 -0.56
C VAL A 357 -29.91 -17.28 -2.01
N VAL A 358 -28.80 -17.22 -2.74
CA VAL A 358 -28.73 -17.70 -4.13
C VAL A 358 -27.73 -18.84 -4.20
N ARG A 359 -28.13 -19.93 -4.82
CA ARG A 359 -27.30 -21.12 -5.05
C ARG A 359 -26.86 -21.15 -6.51
N LEU A 360 -25.57 -21.27 -6.79
CA LEU A 360 -25.05 -21.26 -8.17
C LEU A 360 -25.71 -22.35 -9.03
N GLU A 361 -25.93 -23.54 -8.48
CA GLU A 361 -26.56 -24.67 -9.17
C GLU A 361 -28.02 -24.40 -9.61
N SER A 362 -28.65 -23.37 -9.05
CA SER A 362 -30.00 -22.94 -9.44
C SER A 362 -30.03 -21.91 -10.57
N LEU A 363 -28.87 -21.41 -10.98
CA LEU A 363 -28.75 -20.36 -11.99
C LEU A 363 -28.51 -20.94 -13.39
N SER A 364 -29.05 -20.27 -14.40
CA SER A 364 -28.78 -20.57 -15.80
C SER A 364 -27.55 -19.81 -16.27
N ALA A 365 -26.60 -20.51 -16.89
CA ALA A 365 -25.43 -19.89 -17.51
C ALA A 365 -25.82 -19.19 -18.83
N GLU A 366 -25.37 -17.96 -19.01
CA GLU A 366 -25.43 -17.21 -20.26
C GLU A 366 -24.01 -17.04 -20.85
N ALA A 367 -23.93 -16.88 -22.18
CA ALA A 367 -22.68 -16.50 -22.82
C ALA A 367 -22.35 -15.03 -22.47
N PRO A 368 -21.10 -14.71 -22.10
CA PRO A 368 -20.72 -13.35 -21.76
C PRO A 368 -20.94 -12.39 -22.93
N ARG A 369 -21.56 -11.24 -22.67
CA ARG A 369 -21.95 -10.29 -23.73
C ARG A 369 -20.78 -9.44 -24.25
N VAL A 370 -19.70 -9.32 -23.49
CA VAL A 370 -18.49 -8.55 -23.87
C VAL A 370 -17.23 -9.26 -23.34
N ALA A 371 -16.29 -9.55 -24.24
CA ALA A 371 -14.94 -9.99 -23.89
C ALA A 371 -14.04 -8.77 -23.67
N SER A 372 -13.48 -8.64 -22.47
CA SER A 372 -12.51 -7.60 -22.12
C SER A 372 -11.21 -7.82 -22.90
N ARG A 373 -10.73 -6.85 -23.70
CA ARG A 373 -9.45 -6.92 -24.43
C ARG A 373 -8.52 -5.78 -23.98
N GLY A 374 -7.22 -6.04 -23.80
CA GLY A 374 -6.21 -5.01 -23.53
C GLY A 374 -4.92 -5.54 -22.85
N ALA A 375 -3.88 -4.72 -22.73
CA ALA A 375 -2.60 -5.13 -22.12
C ALA A 375 -2.67 -5.31 -20.59
N ALA A 376 -3.52 -4.54 -19.91
CA ALA A 376 -3.84 -4.76 -18.49
C ALA A 376 -4.43 -6.17 -18.26
N HIS A 377 -5.19 -6.69 -19.25
CA HIS A 377 -5.71 -8.07 -19.28
C HIS A 377 -4.64 -9.15 -19.14
N ALA A 378 -3.43 -8.93 -19.65
CA ALA A 378 -2.37 -9.93 -19.59
C ALA A 378 -1.79 -10.11 -18.18
N ALA A 379 -1.77 -9.07 -17.35
CA ALA A 379 -1.36 -9.17 -15.95
C ALA A 379 -2.48 -9.75 -15.07
N PHE A 380 -3.76 -9.49 -15.40
CA PHE A 380 -4.94 -10.08 -14.74
C PHE A 380 -5.01 -11.60 -14.90
N GLN A 381 -4.42 -12.18 -15.95
CA GLN A 381 -4.42 -13.63 -16.17
C GLN A 381 -3.63 -14.41 -15.13
N HIS A 382 -2.94 -13.79 -14.17
CA HIS A 382 -2.13 -14.52 -13.19
C HIS A 382 -2.71 -14.51 -11.77
N ILE A 383 -3.48 -13.48 -11.37
CA ILE A 383 -4.08 -13.51 -10.03
C ILE A 383 -5.29 -14.44 -9.98
N PHE A 384 -5.53 -15.06 -8.83
CA PHE A 384 -6.62 -16.03 -8.60
C PHE A 384 -6.64 -17.24 -9.56
N THR A 385 -5.60 -17.45 -10.36
CA THR A 385 -5.53 -18.60 -11.29
C THR A 385 -5.42 -19.94 -10.59
N LEU A 386 -4.91 -19.96 -9.37
CA LEU A 386 -4.72 -21.18 -8.60
C LEU A 386 -5.86 -21.35 -7.59
N PRO A 387 -6.40 -22.58 -7.42
CA PRO A 387 -7.47 -22.83 -6.47
C PRO A 387 -6.99 -22.62 -5.05
N PHE A 388 -7.83 -22.00 -4.23
CA PHE A 388 -7.71 -21.80 -2.80
C PHE A 388 -8.65 -22.74 -2.06
N GLY A 389 -8.18 -23.31 -0.95
CA GLY A 389 -8.94 -24.24 -0.15
C GLY A 389 -8.30 -24.52 1.21
N SER A 390 -8.94 -25.39 1.99
CA SER A 390 -8.53 -25.76 3.36
C SER A 390 -7.10 -26.32 3.45
N ASP A 391 -6.64 -27.01 2.41
CA ASP A 391 -5.27 -27.48 2.20
C ASP A 391 -4.29 -26.30 2.12
N THR A 392 -4.62 -25.27 1.35
CA THR A 392 -3.83 -24.03 1.29
C THR A 392 -3.64 -23.40 2.67
N VAL A 393 -4.68 -23.40 3.51
CA VAL A 393 -4.62 -22.84 4.87
C VAL A 393 -3.83 -23.73 5.81
N THR A 394 -3.98 -25.05 5.70
CA THR A 394 -3.26 -26.06 6.50
C THR A 394 -1.76 -25.97 6.27
N ASP A 395 -1.33 -25.81 5.02
CA ASP A 395 0.08 -25.70 4.63
C ASP A 395 0.67 -24.29 4.86
N PHE A 396 -0.19 -23.29 5.07
CA PHE A 396 0.25 -21.93 5.32
C PHE A 396 0.92 -21.79 6.69
N ALA A 397 2.04 -21.08 6.70
CA ALA A 397 2.73 -20.65 7.90
C ALA A 397 3.00 -19.15 7.82
N PHE A 398 2.76 -18.43 8.91
CA PHE A 398 3.17 -17.03 9.02
C PHE A 398 4.69 -16.95 8.82
N ARG A 399 5.11 -16.27 7.75
CA ARG A 399 6.53 -16.01 7.49
C ARG A 399 6.92 -14.68 8.12
N GLU A 400 8.14 -14.60 8.65
CA GLU A 400 8.73 -13.29 8.92
C GLU A 400 8.94 -12.58 7.56
N PRO A 401 8.56 -11.31 7.42
CA PRO A 401 8.72 -10.60 6.16
C PRO A 401 10.19 -10.54 5.76
N PRO A 402 10.50 -10.67 4.45
CA PRO A 402 11.87 -10.60 3.97
C PRO A 402 12.48 -9.22 4.23
N PRO A 403 13.81 -9.10 4.24
CA PRO A 403 14.47 -7.82 4.43
C PRO A 403 14.01 -6.71 3.50
N LEU A 404 13.24 -5.75 4.04
CA LEU A 404 12.96 -4.49 3.33
C LEU A 404 14.24 -3.68 3.33
N THR A 405 15.03 -3.89 2.29
CA THR A 405 16.24 -3.12 2.04
C THR A 405 15.79 -1.73 1.63
N LEU A 406 15.87 -0.76 2.55
CA LEU A 406 15.77 0.65 2.20
C LEU A 406 16.94 0.95 1.26
N THR A 407 16.74 0.83 -0.06
CA THR A 407 17.64 1.46 -1.01
C THR A 407 17.57 2.94 -0.69
N LYS A 408 18.65 3.46 -0.11
CA LYS A 408 18.83 4.88 0.13
C LYS A 408 18.57 5.54 -1.21
N VAL A 409 17.41 6.18 -1.39
CA VAL A 409 17.18 7.05 -2.53
C VAL A 409 18.36 8.01 -2.49
N SER A 410 19.15 8.00 -3.57
CA SER A 410 20.30 8.88 -3.69
C SER A 410 19.77 10.28 -3.50
N ASP A 411 20.04 10.85 -2.33
CA ASP A 411 19.68 12.20 -1.96
C ASP A 411 20.25 13.12 -3.06
N SER A 412 19.38 13.62 -3.95
CA SER A 412 19.79 14.44 -5.10
C SER A 412 20.56 15.67 -4.64
N GLY A 413 20.32 16.11 -3.39
CA GLY A 413 21.08 17.15 -2.70
C GLY A 413 22.55 16.79 -2.43
N SER A 414 22.89 15.51 -2.21
CA SER A 414 24.27 15.05 -2.02
C SER A 414 25.08 15.16 -3.31
N LEU A 415 24.51 14.75 -4.45
CA LEU A 415 25.18 14.81 -5.75
C LEU A 415 25.34 16.26 -6.23
N ARG A 416 24.30 17.10 -6.08
CA ARG A 416 24.36 18.54 -6.38
C ARG A 416 25.44 19.25 -5.56
N ARG A 417 25.53 18.96 -4.26
CA ARG A 417 26.55 19.55 -3.37
C ARG A 417 27.97 19.10 -3.77
N GLN A 418 28.16 17.84 -4.17
CA GLN A 418 29.45 17.36 -4.66
C GLN A 418 29.85 18.00 -6.00
N LEU A 419 28.92 18.11 -6.94
CA LEU A 419 29.13 18.78 -8.23
C LEU A 419 29.38 20.29 -8.05
N GLY A 420 28.68 20.94 -7.13
CA GLY A 420 28.88 22.35 -6.78
C GLY A 420 30.28 22.61 -6.22
N TRP A 421 30.74 21.79 -5.28
CA TRP A 421 32.12 21.86 -4.78
C TRP A 421 33.16 21.54 -5.86
N GLY A 422 32.90 20.57 -6.72
CA GLY A 422 33.78 20.22 -7.84
C GLY A 422 33.94 21.38 -8.84
N ALA A 423 32.84 22.05 -9.19
CA ALA A 423 32.84 23.20 -10.08
C ALA A 423 33.59 24.41 -9.47
N LEU A 424 33.38 24.68 -8.17
CA LEU A 424 34.14 25.73 -7.46
C LEU A 424 35.64 25.43 -7.43
N ALA A 425 36.04 24.19 -7.13
CA ALA A 425 37.44 23.79 -7.09
C ALA A 425 38.11 23.91 -8.47
N LEU A 426 37.43 23.49 -9.54
CA LEU A 426 37.89 23.66 -10.92
C LEU A 426 38.03 25.15 -11.28
N GLY A 427 37.08 25.97 -10.83
CA GLY A 427 37.11 27.42 -11.00
C GLY A 427 38.36 28.07 -10.41
N VAL A 428 38.66 27.76 -9.15
CA VAL A 428 39.86 28.26 -8.44
C VAL A 428 41.15 27.76 -9.08
N ALA A 429 41.22 26.48 -9.46
CA ALA A 429 42.41 25.92 -10.12
C ALA A 429 42.67 26.59 -11.48
N SER A 430 41.63 26.82 -12.27
CA SER A 430 41.73 27.47 -13.59
C SER A 430 42.14 28.93 -13.46
N ALA A 431 41.62 29.67 -12.47
CA ALA A 431 42.04 31.03 -12.19
C ALA A 431 43.52 31.10 -11.76
N GLY A 432 43.99 30.15 -10.95
CA GLY A 432 45.40 30.05 -10.56
C GLY A 432 46.32 29.80 -11.76
N ALA A 433 45.94 28.88 -12.66
CA ALA A 433 46.70 28.61 -13.88
C ALA A 433 46.70 29.81 -14.85
N GLY A 434 45.57 30.52 -14.98
CA GLY A 434 45.48 31.75 -15.77
C GLY A 434 46.37 32.87 -15.24
N MET A 435 46.44 33.00 -13.91
CA MET A 435 47.34 33.95 -13.25
C MET A 435 48.80 33.61 -13.52
N TRP A 436 49.18 32.35 -13.42
CA TRP A 436 50.54 31.90 -13.77
C TRP A 436 50.90 32.23 -15.22
N ALA A 437 50.04 31.92 -16.19
CA ALA A 437 50.28 32.25 -17.59
C ALA A 437 50.40 33.77 -17.84
N THR A 438 49.65 34.58 -17.09
CA THR A 438 49.73 36.05 -17.15
C THR A 438 51.08 36.57 -16.63
N LEU A 439 51.55 36.00 -15.52
CA LEU A 439 52.85 36.35 -14.94
C LEU A 439 54.00 35.95 -15.87
N GLU A 440 53.92 34.77 -16.48
CA GLU A 440 54.92 34.29 -17.45
C GLU A 440 54.98 35.19 -18.70
N ALA A 441 53.81 35.60 -19.23
CA ALA A 441 53.76 36.54 -20.35
C ALA A 441 54.37 37.91 -19.99
N ARG A 442 54.23 38.33 -18.73
CA ARG A 442 54.79 39.59 -18.21
C ARG A 442 56.30 39.48 -18.02
N ASP A 443 56.80 38.37 -17.50
CA ASP A 443 58.22 38.12 -17.30
C ASP A 443 58.98 38.11 -18.63
N ILE A 444 58.45 37.37 -19.62
CA ILE A 444 58.99 37.36 -20.99
C ILE A 444 58.95 38.77 -21.61
N ARG A 445 57.92 39.58 -21.31
CA ARG A 445 57.85 40.96 -21.80
C ARG A 445 58.92 41.85 -21.15
N SER A 446 59.19 41.69 -19.86
CA SER A 446 60.21 42.46 -19.15
C SER A 446 61.64 42.04 -19.50
N SER A 447 61.86 40.83 -20.00
CA SER A 447 63.18 40.32 -20.39
C SER A 447 63.61 40.72 -21.82
N VAL A 448 62.77 41.43 -22.59
CA VAL A 448 63.06 41.80 -23.99
C VAL A 448 63.82 43.13 -24.04
N SER A 449 65.07 43.09 -24.51
CA SER A 449 65.92 44.27 -24.73
C SER A 449 65.61 44.96 -26.08
N PRO A 450 65.71 46.30 -26.19
CA PRO A 450 65.50 47.04 -27.45
C PRO A 450 66.44 46.67 -28.61
N GLU A 451 67.56 45.99 -28.32
CA GLU A 451 68.61 45.66 -29.30
C GLU A 451 68.47 44.24 -29.91
N LEU A 452 67.39 43.52 -29.60
CA LEU A 452 67.19 42.14 -30.05
C LEU A 452 66.98 42.04 -31.57
N PRO A 453 67.58 41.03 -32.24
CA PRO A 453 67.29 40.72 -33.63
C PRO A 453 65.79 40.46 -33.86
N GLN A 454 65.25 40.96 -34.97
CA GLN A 454 63.82 40.86 -35.32
C GLN A 454 63.26 39.43 -35.27
N GLN A 455 64.08 38.43 -35.60
CA GLN A 455 63.67 37.02 -35.57
C GLN A 455 63.43 36.51 -34.14
N GLU A 456 64.24 36.93 -33.17
CA GLU A 456 64.09 36.58 -31.76
C GLU A 456 62.95 37.37 -31.11
N ALA A 457 62.82 38.66 -31.43
CA ALA A 457 61.69 39.48 -31.02
C ALA A 457 60.35 38.88 -31.50
N ALA A 458 60.29 38.37 -32.74
CA ALA A 458 59.13 37.68 -33.28
C ALA A 458 58.83 36.35 -32.54
N ALA A 459 59.86 35.63 -32.09
CA ALA A 459 59.70 34.41 -31.29
C ALA A 459 59.14 34.71 -29.88
N HIS A 460 59.64 35.75 -29.21
CA HIS A 460 59.09 36.23 -27.93
C HIS A 460 57.65 36.70 -28.07
N ASN A 461 57.33 37.47 -29.12
CA ASN A 461 55.96 37.92 -29.41
C ASN A 461 54.99 36.77 -29.68
N ARG A 462 55.44 35.65 -30.26
CA ARG A 462 54.63 34.44 -30.40
C ARG A 462 54.35 33.79 -29.06
N ARG A 463 55.37 33.61 -28.21
CA ARG A 463 55.21 33.05 -26.86
C ARG A 463 54.28 33.89 -25.98
N ILE A 464 54.46 35.21 -25.97
CA ILE A 464 53.59 36.15 -25.24
C ILE A 464 52.13 36.00 -25.71
N ARG A 465 51.90 35.91 -27.03
CA ARG A 465 50.55 35.67 -27.56
C ARG A 465 49.97 34.34 -27.08
N THR A 466 50.74 33.25 -27.12
CA THR A 466 50.31 31.95 -26.61
C THR A 466 49.91 32.01 -25.14
N TYR A 467 50.72 32.63 -24.28
CA TYR A 467 50.41 32.76 -22.85
C TYR A 467 49.22 33.69 -22.58
N ASN A 468 49.07 34.78 -23.33
CA ASN A 468 47.91 35.65 -23.22
C ASN A 468 46.61 34.95 -23.64
N THR A 469 46.63 34.19 -24.75
CA THR A 469 45.49 33.39 -25.19
C THR A 469 45.16 32.30 -24.16
N ALA A 470 46.17 31.59 -23.65
CA ALA A 470 45.98 30.57 -22.61
C ALA A 470 45.38 31.18 -21.32
N SER A 471 45.89 32.33 -20.88
CA SER A 471 45.37 33.07 -19.73
C SER A 471 43.90 33.46 -19.91
N GLY A 472 43.54 34.03 -21.07
CA GLY A 472 42.16 34.39 -21.38
C GLY A 472 41.19 33.21 -21.33
N VAL A 473 41.57 32.07 -21.92
CA VAL A 473 40.77 30.83 -21.87
C VAL A 473 40.63 30.31 -20.45
N LEU A 474 41.72 30.28 -19.68
CA LEU A 474 41.72 29.76 -18.30
C LEU A 474 40.88 30.61 -17.35
N TYR A 475 40.91 31.94 -17.48
CA TYR A 475 40.00 32.81 -16.73
C TYR A 475 38.55 32.64 -17.16
N GLY A 476 38.27 32.47 -18.45
CA GLY A 476 36.93 32.19 -18.96
C GLY A 476 36.34 30.90 -18.41
N VAL A 477 37.10 29.80 -18.46
CA VAL A 477 36.73 28.50 -17.85
C VAL A 477 36.54 28.65 -16.35
N GLY A 478 37.47 29.34 -15.67
CA GLY A 478 37.42 29.56 -14.24
C GLY A 478 36.15 30.30 -13.81
N GLY A 479 35.82 31.40 -14.48
CA GLY A 479 34.62 32.19 -14.22
C GLY A 479 33.32 31.40 -14.45
N ALA A 480 33.24 30.66 -15.55
CA ALA A 480 32.08 29.82 -15.85
C ALA A 480 31.88 28.72 -14.78
N ALA A 481 32.96 28.05 -14.36
CA ALA A 481 32.88 26.99 -13.36
C ALA A 481 32.46 27.52 -11.97
N VAL A 482 32.96 28.70 -11.56
CA VAL A 482 32.53 29.34 -10.30
C VAL A 482 31.05 29.71 -10.35
N LEU A 483 30.57 30.29 -11.45
CA LEU A 483 29.17 30.65 -11.62
C LEU A 483 28.25 29.42 -11.61
N SER A 484 28.63 28.34 -12.31
CA SER A 484 27.89 27.07 -12.27
C SER A 484 27.87 26.47 -10.86
N GLY A 485 28.99 26.50 -10.13
CA GLY A 485 29.05 26.03 -8.75
C GLY A 485 28.14 26.84 -7.82
N ALA A 486 28.14 28.18 -7.95
CA ALA A 486 27.28 29.06 -7.16
C ALA A 486 25.79 28.86 -7.48
N LEU A 487 25.43 28.68 -8.76
CA LEU A 487 24.06 28.37 -9.17
C LEU A 487 23.58 27.03 -8.59
N LEU A 488 24.44 26.00 -8.59
CA LEU A 488 24.10 24.71 -7.96
C LEU A 488 23.84 24.80 -6.44
N PHE A 489 24.35 25.84 -5.76
CA PHE A 489 24.09 26.07 -4.33
C PHE A 489 22.91 27.00 -4.04
N LEU A 490 22.62 27.94 -4.94
CA LEU A 490 21.67 29.03 -4.71
C LEU A 490 20.33 28.85 -5.43
N TRP A 491 20.24 27.93 -6.40
CA TRP A 491 19.04 27.76 -7.22
C TRP A 491 18.02 26.81 -6.56
N PRO A 492 16.72 27.15 -6.55
CA PRO A 492 15.67 26.30 -6.00
C PRO A 492 15.48 25.00 -6.80
N ASP A 493 14.93 23.96 -6.16
CA ASP A 493 14.83 22.61 -6.69
C ASP A 493 13.94 22.50 -7.95
N SER A 494 14.51 22.77 -9.12
CA SER A 494 13.91 22.43 -10.42
C SER A 494 14.89 21.66 -11.31
N ASP A 495 14.36 20.86 -12.24
CA ASP A 495 15.09 19.92 -13.12
C ASP A 495 15.88 20.59 -14.27
N THR A 496 16.31 21.84 -14.08
CA THR A 496 17.08 22.57 -15.10
C THR A 496 18.58 22.29 -14.94
N VAL A 497 19.23 21.88 -16.03
CA VAL A 497 20.69 21.67 -16.07
C VAL A 497 21.33 22.89 -16.75
N PRO A 498 22.28 23.59 -16.10
CA PRO A 498 23.00 24.68 -16.73
C PRO A 498 23.99 24.14 -17.76
N LEU A 499 23.96 24.69 -18.98
CA LEU A 499 24.88 24.39 -20.06
C LEU A 499 25.81 25.59 -20.26
N ALA A 500 27.12 25.39 -20.07
CA ALA A 500 28.13 26.40 -20.37
C ALA A 500 28.80 26.09 -21.71
N THR A 501 28.87 27.07 -22.61
CA THR A 501 29.62 26.96 -23.87
C THR A 501 30.80 27.94 -23.84
N LEU A 502 31.94 27.51 -24.36
CA LEU A 502 33.17 28.29 -24.41
C LEU A 502 33.61 28.46 -25.87
N SER A 503 33.92 29.69 -26.26
CA SER A 503 34.54 30.02 -27.55
C SER A 503 35.81 30.85 -27.33
N SER A 504 36.57 31.08 -28.40
CA SER A 504 37.74 31.96 -28.38
C SER A 504 37.40 33.42 -28.03
N ASP A 505 36.13 33.79 -28.15
CA ASP A 505 35.65 35.18 -28.09
C ASP A 505 34.76 35.44 -26.86
N GLY A 506 34.49 34.41 -26.04
CA GLY A 506 33.72 34.55 -24.80
C GLY A 506 33.15 33.24 -24.24
N ALA A 507 32.44 33.34 -23.12
CA ALA A 507 31.68 32.24 -22.52
C ALA A 507 30.19 32.58 -22.51
N ALA A 508 29.32 31.63 -22.83
CA ALA A 508 27.88 31.75 -22.75
C ALA A 508 27.28 30.70 -21.82
N LEU A 509 26.23 31.08 -21.09
CA LEU A 509 25.47 30.19 -20.19
C LEU A 509 24.05 30.08 -20.72
N GLY A 510 23.61 28.86 -21.01
CA GLY A 510 22.25 28.50 -21.38
C GLY A 510 21.63 27.55 -20.36
N LEU A 511 20.30 27.48 -20.31
CA LEU A 511 19.56 26.52 -19.49
C LEU A 511 18.90 25.49 -20.41
N THR A 512 18.99 24.21 -20.06
CA THR A 512 18.24 23.14 -20.72
C THR A 512 17.38 22.41 -19.69
N GLY A 513 16.08 22.34 -19.93
CA GLY A 513 15.10 21.64 -19.08
C GLY A 513 13.70 21.73 -19.71
N ALA A 514 12.79 20.85 -19.30
CA ALA A 514 11.39 20.93 -19.73
C ALA A 514 10.72 22.15 -19.09
N PHE A 515 10.09 23.00 -19.92
CA PHE A 515 9.33 24.16 -19.48
C PHE A 515 7.89 23.79 -19.15
#